data_AF-A0A9X4QAC7-F1
#
_entry.id   AF-A0A9X4QAC7-F1
#
_cell.length_a   1.000
_cell.length_b   1.000
_cell.length_c   1.000
_cell.angle_alpha   90.00
_cell.angle_beta   90.00
_cell.angle_gamma   90.00
#
_symmetry.space_group_name_H-M   'P 1'
#
loop_
_entity.id
_entity.type
_entity.pdbx_description
1 polymer ?
#
loop_
_entity_poly.entity_id
_entity_poly.type
_entity_poly.pdbx_seq_one_letter_code
_entity_poly.pdbx_strand_id
1 'polypeptide(L)'
;MGEIGATKRTKVHSLIDKVYSKTNLMMAWDKVKANQGTGGIDKVSIESFDKVAEEELEKLYKELKEDIYKPLPVRRVYIPKRDKPDEKRPLGIPAIRDRICQQALKNRLEPIFEPEFNDCSFGYRPGRSPHDAMRKIWLELMAGYHWIVDADLKDYFGSVSHKKLIDMVAERVSDGRVLGLIRQMLKAGYVEKGKRLPTPKGTPQGGVISPLLSNIYLTPFDNEMTRRGYHLTRWADDWTVLCRTKAEAYNALRDATRILKDLGLNL
;
A
#
# COMPACT_ATOMS: atom_id res chain seq x y z
N MET A 1 9.76 -37.36 -0.48
CA MET A 1 8.62 -37.28 -1.41
C MET A 1 7.45 -36.67 -0.65
N GLY A 2 6.89 -35.59 -1.18
CA GLY A 2 5.81 -34.83 -0.54
C GLY A 2 5.87 -33.37 -0.96
N GLU A 3 5.72 -33.09 -2.25
CA GLU A 3 5.39 -31.74 -2.73
C GLU A 3 4.07 -31.33 -2.09
N ILE A 4 4.13 -30.41 -1.13
CA ILE A 4 2.94 -29.73 -0.60
C ILE A 4 2.44 -28.88 -1.76
N GLY A 5 1.34 -29.33 -2.37
CA GLY A 5 0.75 -28.73 -3.55
C GLY A 5 0.60 -27.23 -3.39
N ALA A 6 1.31 -26.48 -4.23
CA ALA A 6 0.95 -25.11 -4.52
C ALA A 6 -0.47 -25.15 -5.09
N THR A 7 -1.47 -24.83 -4.28
CA THR A 7 -2.83 -24.59 -4.75
C THR A 7 -2.71 -23.62 -5.90
N LYS A 8 -3.05 -24.05 -7.11
CA LYS A 8 -2.82 -23.31 -8.35
C LYS A 8 -3.60 -21.99 -8.25
N ARG A 9 -2.93 -20.94 -7.78
CA ARG A 9 -3.57 -19.64 -7.51
C ARG A 9 -4.10 -19.10 -8.83
N THR A 10 -5.43 -18.98 -8.93
CA THR A 10 -6.06 -18.46 -10.15
C THR A 10 -5.63 -17.02 -10.35
N LYS A 11 -4.89 -16.77 -11.43
CA LYS A 11 -4.53 -15.41 -11.82
C LYS A 11 -5.72 -14.75 -12.49
N VAL A 12 -5.94 -13.49 -12.17
CA VAL A 12 -6.93 -12.67 -12.85
C VAL A 12 -6.32 -12.18 -14.16
N HIS A 13 -7.03 -12.45 -15.25
CA HIS A 13 -6.72 -11.99 -16.60
C HIS A 13 -7.70 -10.88 -17.00
N SER A 14 -7.30 -10.04 -17.94
CA SER A 14 -8.16 -8.99 -18.52
C SER A 14 -8.87 -8.16 -17.45
N LEU A 15 -8.10 -7.36 -16.71
CA LEU A 15 -8.57 -6.53 -15.59
C LEU A 15 -8.63 -5.05 -15.96
N ILE A 16 -7.81 -4.60 -16.92
CA ILE A 16 -7.69 -3.19 -17.30
C ILE A 16 -9.02 -2.58 -17.77
N ASP A 17 -9.85 -3.37 -18.46
CA ASP A 17 -11.19 -2.99 -18.91
C ASP A 17 -12.12 -2.61 -17.76
N LYS A 18 -12.00 -3.33 -16.65
CA LYS A 18 -12.77 -3.08 -15.43
C LYS A 18 -12.20 -1.90 -14.65
N VAL A 19 -10.89 -1.66 -14.73
CA VAL A 19 -10.24 -0.49 -14.12
C VAL A 19 -10.73 0.79 -14.76
N TYR A 20 -10.67 0.91 -16.09
CA TYR A 20 -11.06 2.14 -16.79
C TYR A 20 -12.57 2.27 -17.02
N SER A 21 -13.39 1.26 -16.68
CA SER A 21 -14.83 1.34 -16.89
C SER A 21 -15.42 2.63 -16.29
N LYS A 22 -16.30 3.32 -17.05
CA LYS A 22 -16.86 4.63 -16.65
C LYS A 22 -17.49 4.57 -15.25
N THR A 23 -18.23 3.51 -14.96
CA THR A 23 -18.81 3.26 -13.63
C THR A 23 -17.75 3.18 -12.53
N ASN A 24 -16.65 2.46 -12.75
CA ASN A 24 -15.58 2.35 -11.75
C ASN A 24 -14.82 3.68 -11.57
N LEU A 25 -14.64 4.45 -12.64
CA LEU A 25 -14.04 5.79 -12.57
C LEU A 25 -14.93 6.78 -11.81
N MET A 26 -16.25 6.72 -12.00
CA MET A 26 -17.21 7.52 -11.21
C MET A 26 -17.16 7.14 -9.73
N MET A 27 -17.24 5.84 -9.40
CA MET A 27 -17.10 5.37 -8.02
C MET A 27 -15.75 5.76 -7.40
N ALA A 28 -14.69 5.81 -8.20
CA ALA A 28 -13.39 6.26 -7.76
C ALA A 28 -13.37 7.76 -7.48
N TRP A 29 -14.02 8.57 -8.33
CA TRP A 29 -14.22 9.99 -8.09
C TRP A 29 -14.99 10.26 -6.80
N ASP A 30 -16.11 9.59 -6.58
CA ASP A 30 -16.94 9.77 -5.38
C ASP A 30 -16.12 9.54 -4.10
N LYS A 31 -15.29 8.48 -4.08
CA LYS A 31 -14.37 8.20 -2.97
C LYS A 31 -13.30 9.28 -2.80
N VAL A 32 -12.71 9.75 -3.90
CA VAL A 32 -11.67 10.81 -3.86
C VAL A 32 -12.26 12.13 -3.37
N LYS A 33 -13.46 12.48 -3.83
CA LYS A 33 -14.21 13.67 -3.40
C LYS A 33 -14.55 13.60 -1.91
N ALA A 34 -15.05 12.46 -1.43
CA ALA A 34 -15.40 12.25 -0.02
C ALA A 34 -14.20 12.34 0.94
N ASN A 35 -13.01 11.87 0.51
CA ASN A 35 -11.78 11.93 1.31
C ASN A 35 -11.21 13.35 1.47
N GLN A 36 -11.74 14.32 0.71
CA GLN A 36 -11.27 15.70 0.68
C GLN A 36 -9.76 15.79 0.35
N GLY A 37 -9.19 16.99 0.42
CA GLY A 37 -7.75 17.19 0.28
C GLY A 37 -7.30 17.86 -1.01
N THR A 38 -6.06 18.36 -0.96
CA THR A 38 -5.54 19.35 -1.92
C THR A 38 -5.05 18.73 -3.23
N GLY A 39 -5.03 19.58 -4.27
CA GLY A 39 -4.45 19.25 -5.57
C GLY A 39 -2.96 18.90 -5.51
N GLY A 40 -2.52 18.20 -6.55
CA GLY A 40 -1.13 17.81 -6.74
C GLY A 40 -0.30 18.97 -7.25
N ILE A 41 0.57 18.71 -8.22
CA ILE A 41 1.42 19.74 -8.84
C ILE A 41 0.62 20.68 -9.77
N ASP A 42 -0.54 20.22 -10.24
CA ASP A 42 -1.49 20.92 -11.10
C ASP A 42 -2.33 21.96 -10.34
N LYS A 43 -2.30 21.91 -9.00
CA LYS A 43 -3.04 22.81 -8.10
C LYS A 43 -4.56 22.83 -8.30
N VAL A 44 -5.10 21.84 -9.01
CA VAL A 44 -6.55 21.67 -9.20
C VAL A 44 -7.20 21.33 -7.86
N SER A 45 -8.23 22.06 -7.46
CA SER A 45 -9.00 21.80 -6.25
C SER A 45 -10.14 20.81 -6.53
N ILE A 46 -10.66 20.16 -5.48
CA ILE A 46 -11.81 19.25 -5.61
C ILE A 46 -13.02 20.00 -6.19
N GLU A 47 -13.26 21.24 -5.75
CA GLU A 47 -14.37 22.08 -6.23
C GLU A 47 -14.22 22.44 -7.70
N SER A 48 -12.99 22.76 -8.15
CA SER A 48 -12.73 23.02 -9.56
C SER A 48 -12.87 21.78 -10.43
N PHE A 49 -12.42 20.62 -9.93
CA PHE A 49 -12.55 19.34 -10.65
C PHE A 49 -14.02 18.92 -10.74
N ASP A 50 -14.81 19.10 -9.69
CA ASP A 50 -16.22 18.72 -9.63
C ASP A 50 -17.06 19.39 -10.73
N LYS A 51 -16.76 20.66 -11.03
CA LYS A 51 -17.43 21.43 -12.11
C LYS A 51 -17.23 20.84 -13.50
N VAL A 52 -16.15 20.09 -13.72
CA VAL A 52 -15.77 19.49 -15.01
C VAL A 52 -15.56 17.99 -14.90
N ALA A 53 -16.11 17.35 -13.85
CA ALA A 53 -15.78 15.97 -13.52
C ALA A 53 -16.17 15.01 -14.64
N GLU A 54 -17.34 15.19 -15.25
CA GLU A 54 -17.80 14.33 -16.35
C GLU A 54 -16.83 14.36 -17.55
N GLU A 55 -16.42 15.55 -17.97
CA GLU A 55 -15.46 15.71 -19.07
C GLU A 55 -14.08 15.13 -18.72
N GLU A 56 -13.58 15.37 -17.50
CA GLU A 56 -12.29 14.86 -17.05
C GLU A 56 -12.28 13.33 -16.92
N LEU A 57 -13.37 12.75 -16.41
CA LEU A 57 -13.54 11.30 -16.33
C LEU A 57 -13.66 10.66 -17.72
N GLU A 58 -14.33 11.31 -18.67
CA GLU A 58 -14.39 10.83 -20.06
C GLU A 58 -13.01 10.86 -20.73
N LYS A 59 -12.23 11.93 -20.52
CA LYS A 59 -10.84 12.00 -20.98
C LYS A 59 -10.01 10.88 -20.34
N LEU A 60 -10.16 10.66 -19.03
CA LEU A 60 -9.40 9.63 -18.31
C LEU A 60 -9.74 8.23 -18.80
N TYR A 61 -11.03 7.96 -19.05
CA TYR A 61 -11.48 6.72 -19.67
C TYR A 61 -10.79 6.47 -21.01
N LYS A 62 -10.80 7.46 -21.92
CA LYS A 62 -10.18 7.34 -23.25
C LYS A 62 -8.68 7.09 -23.15
N GLU A 63 -7.98 7.91 -22.35
CA GLU A 63 -6.53 7.79 -22.19
C GLU A 63 -6.12 6.45 -21.58
N LEU A 64 -6.86 5.96 -20.58
CA LEU A 64 -6.60 4.64 -19.99
C LEU A 64 -6.94 3.53 -20.96
N LYS A 65 -8.02 3.65 -21.73
CA LYS A 65 -8.42 2.63 -22.73
C LYS A 65 -7.38 2.51 -23.83
N GLU A 66 -6.88 3.63 -24.34
CA GLU A 66 -5.89 3.74 -25.42
C GLU A 66 -4.43 3.56 -24.95
N ASP A 67 -4.21 3.39 -23.64
CA ASP A 67 -2.86 3.18 -23.04
C ASP A 67 -1.92 4.40 -23.15
N ILE A 68 -2.48 5.61 -23.24
CA ILE A 68 -1.73 6.86 -23.39
C ILE A 68 -1.68 7.71 -22.12
N TYR A 69 -2.45 7.34 -21.08
CA TYR A 69 -2.41 8.00 -19.78
C TYR A 69 -1.00 8.00 -19.18
N LYS A 70 -0.59 9.14 -18.62
CA LYS A 70 0.69 9.29 -17.91
C LYS A 70 0.47 9.96 -16.56
N PRO A 71 0.85 9.31 -15.43
CA PRO A 71 0.70 9.91 -14.11
C PRO A 71 1.63 11.12 -13.95
N LEU A 72 1.15 12.14 -13.24
CA LEU A 72 1.96 13.30 -12.89
C LEU A 72 2.89 12.97 -11.71
N PRO A 73 4.08 13.61 -11.63
CA PRO A 73 4.89 13.52 -10.42
C PRO A 73 4.13 14.09 -9.22
N VAL A 74 4.25 13.44 -8.06
CA VAL A 74 3.55 13.88 -6.85
C VAL A 74 4.13 15.18 -6.31
N ARG A 75 3.29 16.04 -5.72
CA ARG A 75 3.75 17.26 -5.05
C ARG A 75 4.32 16.89 -3.69
N ARG A 76 5.60 17.19 -3.45
CA ARG A 76 6.26 16.92 -2.17
C ARG A 76 5.90 17.99 -1.14
N VAL A 77 5.41 17.56 0.02
CA VAL A 77 5.26 18.39 1.22
C VAL A 77 5.86 17.69 2.42
N TYR A 78 6.19 18.44 3.46
CA TYR A 78 6.75 17.91 4.69
C TYR A 78 5.76 18.11 5.82
N ILE A 79 5.40 17.01 6.49
CA ILE A 79 4.53 17.04 7.67
C ILE A 79 5.34 16.58 8.90
N PRO A 80 5.07 17.13 10.10
CA PRO A 80 5.69 16.65 11.33
C PRO A 80 5.42 15.16 11.56
N LYS A 81 6.38 14.44 12.13
CA LYS A 81 6.12 13.10 12.69
C LYS A 81 5.27 13.26 13.95
N ARG A 82 4.36 12.31 14.20
CA ARG A 82 3.45 12.34 15.36
C ARG A 82 4.23 12.40 16.68
N ASP A 83 5.24 11.53 16.81
CA ASP A 83 5.97 11.35 18.07
C ASP A 83 7.22 12.23 18.18
N LYS A 84 7.59 12.89 17.06
CA LYS A 84 8.77 13.74 16.96
C LYS A 84 8.45 14.98 16.13
N PRO A 85 7.82 16.02 16.72
CA PRO A 85 7.36 17.19 15.98
C PRO A 85 8.49 17.94 15.23
N ASP A 86 9.72 17.87 15.74
CA ASP A 86 10.91 18.47 15.14
C ASP A 86 11.44 17.68 13.93
N GLU A 87 11.06 16.42 13.80
CA GLU A 87 11.35 15.59 12.64
C GLU A 87 10.19 15.68 11.63
N LYS A 88 10.52 15.93 10.36
CA LYS A 88 9.53 15.96 9.27
C LYS A 88 9.62 14.73 8.41
N ARG A 89 8.47 14.24 7.93
CA ARG A 89 8.37 13.17 6.93
C ARG A 89 7.83 13.70 5.60
N PRO A 90 8.33 13.16 4.46
CA PRO A 90 7.90 13.60 3.14
C PRO A 90 6.57 12.95 2.73
N LEU A 91 5.53 13.74 2.51
CA LEU A 91 4.27 13.32 1.90
C LEU A 91 4.23 13.71 0.42
N GLY A 92 3.82 12.78 -0.44
CA GLY A 92 3.58 13.00 -1.86
C GLY A 92 2.09 13.11 -2.12
N ILE A 93 1.64 14.28 -2.57
CA ILE A 93 0.23 14.55 -2.90
C ILE A 93 0.06 14.39 -4.42
N PRO A 94 -0.64 13.35 -4.92
CA PRO A 94 -0.92 13.18 -6.34
C PRO A 94 -1.96 14.19 -6.83
N ALA A 95 -1.99 14.43 -8.15
CA ALA A 95 -3.09 15.16 -8.78
C ALA A 95 -4.44 14.45 -8.54
N ILE A 96 -5.54 15.18 -8.60
CA ILE A 96 -6.89 14.59 -8.40
C ILE A 96 -7.13 13.47 -9.41
N ARG A 97 -6.83 13.72 -10.68
CA ARG A 97 -6.91 12.74 -11.77
C ARG A 97 -6.13 11.46 -11.47
N ASP A 98 -4.92 11.60 -10.93
CA ASP A 98 -4.08 10.46 -10.54
C ASP A 98 -4.65 9.72 -9.31
N ARG A 99 -5.23 10.44 -8.35
CA ARG A 99 -5.93 9.84 -7.20
C ARG A 99 -7.13 9.01 -7.67
N ILE A 100 -7.89 9.49 -8.66
CA ILE A 100 -9.02 8.75 -9.26
C ILE A 100 -8.51 7.48 -9.93
N CYS A 101 -7.45 7.58 -10.74
CA CYS A 101 -6.83 6.41 -11.39
C CYS A 101 -6.32 5.37 -10.36
N GLN A 102 -5.64 5.83 -9.31
CA GLN A 102 -5.19 4.98 -8.20
C GLN A 102 -6.35 4.32 -7.46
N GLN A 103 -7.43 5.07 -7.19
CA GLN A 103 -8.63 4.55 -6.53
C GLN A 103 -9.38 3.55 -7.42
N ALA A 104 -9.42 3.78 -8.73
CA ALA A 104 -10.01 2.87 -9.71
C ALA A 104 -9.25 1.53 -9.77
N LEU A 105 -7.92 1.58 -9.74
CA LEU A 105 -7.07 0.39 -9.57
C LEU A 105 -7.35 -0.30 -8.23
N LYS A 106 -7.36 0.45 -7.12
CA LYS A 106 -7.62 -0.08 -5.78
C LYS A 106 -8.96 -0.83 -5.72
N ASN A 107 -10.02 -0.25 -6.29
CA ASN A 107 -11.36 -0.88 -6.35
C ASN A 107 -11.35 -2.26 -7.00
N ARG A 108 -10.42 -2.53 -7.93
CA ARG A 108 -10.31 -3.80 -8.65
C ARG A 108 -9.30 -4.76 -8.01
N LEU A 109 -8.23 -4.25 -7.43
CA LEU A 109 -7.17 -5.05 -6.83
C LEU A 109 -7.49 -5.47 -5.39
N GLU A 110 -8.14 -4.62 -4.60
CA GLU A 110 -8.43 -4.90 -3.19
C GLU A 110 -9.22 -6.21 -3.00
N PRO A 111 -10.31 -6.50 -3.75
CA PRO A 111 -11.01 -7.78 -3.63
C PRO A 111 -10.19 -9.02 -4.03
N ILE A 112 -9.13 -8.84 -4.82
CA ILE A 112 -8.25 -9.93 -5.26
C ILE A 112 -7.23 -10.28 -4.17
N PHE A 113 -6.69 -9.27 -3.50
CA PHE A 113 -5.62 -9.43 -2.50
C PHE A 113 -6.12 -9.53 -1.06
N GLU A 114 -7.30 -9.00 -0.75
CA GLU A 114 -7.84 -9.04 0.61
C GLU A 114 -7.92 -10.46 1.20
N PRO A 115 -8.31 -11.52 0.45
CA PRO A 115 -8.29 -12.89 0.95
C PRO A 115 -6.89 -13.49 1.16
N GLU A 116 -5.84 -12.87 0.62
CA GLU A 116 -4.44 -13.32 0.77
C GLU A 116 -3.78 -12.74 2.03
N PHE A 117 -4.37 -11.71 2.63
CA PHE A 117 -3.80 -11.04 3.79
C PHE A 117 -4.08 -11.80 5.09
N ASN A 118 -3.02 -12.01 5.87
CA ASN A 118 -3.08 -12.68 7.16
C ASN A 118 -3.92 -11.91 8.19
N ASP A 119 -4.59 -12.62 9.10
CA ASP A 119 -5.37 -12.02 10.19
C ASP A 119 -4.54 -11.15 11.14
N CYS A 120 -3.22 -11.32 11.19
CA CYS A 120 -2.31 -10.46 11.95
C CYS A 120 -2.21 -9.02 11.38
N SER A 121 -2.65 -8.79 10.13
CA SER A 121 -2.58 -7.50 9.46
C SER A 121 -3.90 -6.75 9.54
N PHE A 122 -3.88 -5.51 10.06
CA PHE A 122 -5.10 -4.72 10.28
C PHE A 122 -5.11 -3.40 9.48
N GLY A 123 -3.94 -2.82 9.23
CA GLY A 123 -3.84 -1.47 8.67
C GLY A 123 -4.44 -1.33 7.28
N TYR A 124 -5.32 -0.35 7.10
CA TYR A 124 -5.91 0.04 5.82
C TYR A 124 -6.68 -1.05 5.07
N ARG A 125 -7.23 -2.03 5.80
CA ARG A 125 -8.03 -3.13 5.25
C ARG A 125 -9.53 -2.94 5.50
N PRO A 126 -10.40 -3.28 4.55
CA PRO A 126 -11.85 -3.26 4.77
C PRO A 126 -12.26 -4.14 5.96
N GLY A 127 -13.13 -3.62 6.84
CA GLY A 127 -13.63 -4.36 7.99
C GLY A 127 -12.61 -4.60 9.12
N ARG A 128 -11.43 -3.96 9.07
CA ARG A 128 -10.44 -3.95 10.16
C ARG A 128 -10.27 -2.54 10.71
N SER A 129 -10.16 -2.42 12.03
CA SER A 129 -10.01 -1.15 12.72
C SER A 129 -8.82 -1.17 13.70
N PRO A 130 -8.31 0.00 14.13
CA PRO A 130 -7.28 0.04 15.17
C PRO A 130 -7.73 -0.66 16.46
N HIS A 131 -9.03 -0.61 16.77
CA HIS A 131 -9.60 -1.27 17.94
C HIS A 131 -9.52 -2.80 17.84
N ASP A 132 -9.59 -3.38 16.65
CA ASP A 132 -9.44 -4.83 16.47
C ASP A 132 -8.00 -5.28 16.75
N ALA A 133 -7.01 -4.51 16.27
CA ALA A 133 -5.60 -4.74 16.56
C ALA A 133 -5.32 -4.64 18.07
N MET A 134 -5.83 -3.58 18.71
CA MET A 134 -5.67 -3.39 20.15
C MET A 134 -6.37 -4.49 20.97
N ARG A 135 -7.54 -4.97 20.51
CA ARG A 135 -8.25 -6.08 21.16
C ARG A 135 -7.44 -7.37 21.10
N LYS A 136 -6.83 -7.68 19.94
CA LYS A 136 -5.93 -8.83 19.80
C LYS A 136 -4.78 -8.75 20.80
N ILE A 137 -4.08 -7.61 20.83
CA ILE A 137 -2.96 -7.36 21.77
C ILE A 137 -3.42 -7.54 23.22
N TRP A 138 -4.57 -6.97 23.58
CA TRP A 138 -5.11 -7.06 24.94
C TRP A 138 -5.41 -8.52 25.34
N LEU A 139 -6.02 -9.32 24.46
CA LEU A 139 -6.29 -10.73 24.72
C LEU A 139 -5.00 -11.55 24.89
N GLU A 140 -3.97 -11.25 24.09
CA GLU A 140 -2.65 -11.90 24.19
C GLU A 140 -1.93 -11.55 25.50
N LEU A 141 -2.01 -10.29 25.94
CA LEU A 141 -1.53 -9.90 27.27
C LEU A 141 -2.25 -10.69 28.37
N MET A 142 -3.59 -10.79 28.32
CA MET A 142 -4.36 -11.58 29.29
C MET A 142 -4.02 -13.07 29.27
N ALA A 143 -3.56 -13.61 28.14
CA ALA A 143 -3.09 -14.98 28.00
C ALA A 143 -1.63 -15.20 28.48
N GLY A 144 -0.97 -14.17 29.01
CA GLY A 144 0.36 -14.24 29.62
C GLY A 144 1.52 -13.91 28.68
N TYR A 145 1.28 -13.28 27.53
CA TYR A 145 2.32 -12.86 26.58
C TYR A 145 2.85 -11.47 26.91
N HIS A 146 3.60 -11.34 28.01
CA HIS A 146 4.03 -10.05 28.57
C HIS A 146 5.35 -9.49 28.01
N TRP A 147 6.07 -10.25 27.18
CA TRP A 147 7.28 -9.76 26.52
C TRP A 147 6.94 -9.25 25.13
N ILE A 148 7.20 -7.98 24.86
CA ILE A 148 6.78 -7.31 23.62
C ILE A 148 8.02 -6.98 22.79
N VAL A 149 8.01 -7.42 21.52
CA VAL A 149 8.89 -6.85 20.49
C VAL A 149 8.13 -5.69 19.87
N ASP A 150 8.68 -4.49 20.02
CA ASP A 150 8.19 -3.27 19.40
C ASP A 150 9.28 -2.76 18.45
N ALA A 151 9.00 -2.72 17.16
CA ALA A 151 9.99 -2.44 16.15
C ALA A 151 9.38 -1.77 14.91
N ASP A 152 10.04 -0.72 14.45
CA ASP A 152 9.63 0.07 13.29
C ASP A 152 10.46 -0.27 12.06
N LEU A 153 9.88 -0.09 10.88
CA LEU A 153 10.62 -0.20 9.61
C LEU A 153 11.31 1.12 9.26
N LYS A 154 12.63 1.07 9.08
CA LYS A 154 13.42 2.23 8.67
C LYS A 154 13.13 2.63 7.22
N ASP A 155 12.60 3.85 7.05
CA ASP A 155 12.29 4.45 5.74
C ASP A 155 11.56 3.47 4.80
N TYR A 156 10.49 2.85 5.30
CA TYR A 156 9.73 1.86 4.55
C TYR A 156 9.30 2.39 3.18
N PHE A 157 8.63 3.54 3.17
CA PHE A 157 8.13 4.19 1.96
C PHE A 157 9.24 4.59 0.99
N GLY A 158 10.49 4.78 1.43
CA GLY A 158 11.65 5.02 0.58
C GLY A 158 12.42 3.75 0.16
N SER A 159 12.14 2.60 0.78
CA SER A 159 12.94 1.38 0.61
C SER A 159 12.27 0.28 -0.24
N VAL A 160 10.95 0.33 -0.43
CA VAL A 160 10.19 -0.68 -1.21
C VAL A 160 10.76 -0.84 -2.63
N SER A 161 11.14 -2.07 -2.99
CA SER A 161 11.61 -2.38 -4.34
C SER A 161 10.44 -2.44 -5.32
N HIS A 162 10.44 -1.57 -6.33
CA HIS A 162 9.41 -1.59 -7.38
C HIS A 162 9.36 -2.92 -8.11
N LYS A 163 10.51 -3.55 -8.36
CA LYS A 163 10.57 -4.85 -9.04
C LYS A 163 9.87 -5.92 -8.21
N LYS A 164 10.29 -6.09 -6.94
CA LYS A 164 9.68 -7.09 -6.04
C LYS A 164 8.18 -6.85 -5.87
N LEU A 165 7.77 -5.60 -5.66
CA LEU A 165 6.36 -5.25 -5.53
C LEU A 165 5.55 -5.63 -6.77
N ILE A 166 6.03 -5.28 -7.97
CA ILE A 166 5.33 -5.65 -9.21
C ILE A 166 5.31 -7.17 -9.40
N ASP A 167 6.41 -7.87 -9.10
CA ASP A 167 6.50 -9.32 -9.20
C ASP A 167 5.47 -9.98 -8.24
N MET A 168 5.30 -9.46 -7.02
CA MET A 168 4.26 -9.92 -6.07
C MET A 168 2.84 -9.65 -6.55
N VAL A 169 2.56 -8.48 -7.15
CA VAL A 169 1.25 -8.21 -7.75
C VAL A 169 1.00 -9.18 -8.91
N ALA A 170 2.03 -9.50 -9.68
CA ALA A 170 1.97 -10.41 -10.82
C ALA A 170 1.71 -11.88 -10.45
N GLU A 171 1.84 -12.24 -9.16
CA GLU A 171 1.43 -13.55 -8.66
C GLU A 171 -0.08 -13.77 -8.77
N ARG A 172 -0.88 -12.70 -8.66
CA ARG A 172 -2.35 -12.76 -8.72
C ARG A 172 -2.94 -12.07 -9.96
N VAL A 173 -2.21 -11.15 -10.60
CA VAL A 173 -2.70 -10.37 -11.75
C VAL A 173 -1.79 -10.59 -12.96
N SER A 174 -2.34 -11.13 -14.05
CA SER A 174 -1.58 -11.36 -15.29
C SER A 174 -1.73 -10.23 -16.32
N ASP A 175 -2.58 -9.25 -16.06
CA ASP A 175 -2.82 -8.13 -16.97
C ASP A 175 -1.62 -7.18 -17.02
N GLY A 176 -0.86 -7.24 -18.12
CA GLY A 176 0.34 -6.43 -18.31
C GLY A 176 0.10 -4.93 -18.30
N ARG A 177 -1.10 -4.47 -18.69
CA ARG A 177 -1.45 -3.03 -18.69
C ARG A 177 -1.70 -2.54 -17.27
N VAL A 178 -2.34 -3.36 -16.43
CA VAL A 178 -2.47 -3.06 -14.99
C VAL A 178 -1.10 -3.00 -14.31
N LEU A 179 -0.23 -3.99 -14.55
CA LEU A 179 1.13 -4.00 -14.00
C LEU A 179 1.95 -2.81 -14.52
N GLY A 180 1.78 -2.46 -15.80
CA GLY A 180 2.38 -1.29 -16.41
C GLY A 180 1.94 0.01 -15.75
N LEU A 181 0.64 0.16 -15.49
CA LEU A 181 0.06 1.34 -14.86
C LEU A 181 0.56 1.54 -13.42
N ILE A 182 0.60 0.48 -12.61
CA ILE A 182 1.19 0.52 -11.26
C ILE A 182 2.65 0.93 -11.34
N ARG A 183 3.42 0.35 -12.27
CA ARG A 183 4.84 0.68 -12.47
C ARG A 183 5.03 2.14 -12.87
N GLN A 184 4.19 2.68 -13.74
CA GLN A 184 4.23 4.08 -14.14
C GLN A 184 3.97 5.00 -12.93
N MET A 185 2.97 4.69 -12.10
CA MET A 185 2.66 5.47 -10.90
C MET A 185 3.81 5.47 -9.89
N LEU A 186 4.43 4.31 -9.64
CA LEU A 186 5.60 4.19 -8.75
C LEU A 186 6.81 4.99 -9.26
N LYS A 187 6.95 5.12 -10.59
CA LYS A 187 8.07 5.82 -11.25
C LYS A 187 7.78 7.27 -11.62
N ALA A 188 6.57 7.78 -11.38
CA ALA A 188 6.14 9.11 -11.82
C ALA A 188 7.05 10.24 -11.30
N GLY A 189 7.72 9.99 -10.17
CA GLY A 189 8.63 10.92 -9.51
C GLY A 189 7.88 11.87 -8.59
N TYR A 190 8.57 12.91 -8.14
CA TYR A 190 7.99 13.97 -7.33
C TYR A 190 8.54 15.33 -7.74
N VAL A 191 7.80 16.39 -7.43
CA VAL A 191 8.26 17.77 -7.56
C VAL A 191 8.56 18.34 -6.19
N GLU A 192 9.76 18.87 -6.03
CA GLU A 192 10.22 19.54 -4.81
C GLU A 192 11.00 20.81 -5.19
N LYS A 193 10.64 21.95 -4.58
CA LYS A 193 11.28 23.25 -4.85
C LYS A 193 11.37 23.58 -6.36
N GLY A 194 10.31 23.27 -7.11
CA GLY A 194 10.22 23.50 -8.56
C GLY A 194 11.01 22.52 -9.43
N LYS A 195 11.72 21.55 -8.85
CA LYS A 195 12.49 20.54 -9.58
C LYS A 195 11.76 19.21 -9.61
N ARG A 196 11.70 18.60 -10.79
CA ARG A 196 11.20 17.22 -10.96
C ARG A 196 12.33 16.24 -10.64
N LEU A 197 12.07 15.33 -9.71
CA LEU A 197 13.04 14.34 -9.23
C LEU A 197 12.50 12.92 -9.47
N PRO A 198 13.35 11.96 -9.87
CA PRO A 198 12.93 10.58 -10.07
C PRO A 198 12.66 9.87 -8.73
N THR A 199 11.95 8.74 -8.79
CA THR A 199 11.75 7.84 -7.64
C THR A 199 12.24 6.45 -8.03
N PRO A 200 13.52 6.12 -7.76
CA PRO A 200 14.11 4.84 -8.18
C PRO A 200 13.62 3.65 -7.35
N LYS A 201 13.16 3.90 -6.13
CA LYS A 201 12.58 2.93 -5.19
C LYS A 201 11.57 3.65 -4.28
N GLY A 202 10.78 2.88 -3.56
CA GLY A 202 9.77 3.37 -2.62
C GLY A 202 8.38 3.49 -3.22
N THR A 203 7.41 3.80 -2.39
CA THR A 203 6.03 4.10 -2.80
C THR A 203 5.65 5.47 -2.24
N PRO A 204 4.98 6.36 -3.01
CA PRO A 204 4.65 7.68 -2.53
C PRO A 204 3.72 7.60 -1.31
N GLN A 205 4.20 8.13 -0.18
CA GLN A 205 3.37 8.32 1.00
C GLN A 205 2.26 9.32 0.66
N GLY A 206 1.00 8.92 0.76
CA GLY A 206 -0.15 9.76 0.35
C GLY A 206 -0.81 9.36 -0.98
N GLY A 207 -0.26 8.38 -1.71
CA GLY A 207 -0.98 7.73 -2.80
C GLY A 207 -2.15 6.90 -2.28
N VAL A 208 -3.29 6.93 -2.99
CA VAL A 208 -4.53 6.23 -2.60
C VAL A 208 -4.35 4.71 -2.65
N ILE A 209 -3.58 4.22 -3.63
CA ILE A 209 -3.29 2.79 -3.80
C ILE A 209 -2.11 2.32 -2.92
N SER A 210 -1.29 3.25 -2.43
CA SER A 210 -0.06 2.92 -1.70
C SER A 210 -0.28 1.99 -0.50
N PRO A 211 -1.31 2.17 0.35
CA PRO A 211 -1.56 1.24 1.45
C PRO A 211 -1.82 -0.21 1.04
N LEU A 212 -2.58 -0.43 -0.05
CA LEU A 212 -2.83 -1.77 -0.57
C LEU A 212 -1.52 -2.41 -1.06
N LEU A 213 -0.71 -1.66 -1.81
CA LEU A 213 0.59 -2.12 -2.29
C LEU A 213 1.54 -2.45 -1.13
N SER A 214 1.50 -1.65 -0.06
CA SER A 214 2.30 -1.91 1.14
C SER A 214 1.91 -3.23 1.82
N ASN A 215 0.60 -3.49 1.94
CA ASN A 215 0.12 -4.75 2.51
C ASN A 215 0.51 -5.96 1.65
N ILE A 216 0.42 -5.85 0.31
CA ILE A 216 0.92 -6.89 -0.60
C ILE A 216 2.41 -7.16 -0.35
N TYR A 217 3.22 -6.10 -0.24
CA TYR A 217 4.66 -6.21 -0.03
C TYR A 217 5.04 -6.90 1.29
N LEU A 218 4.27 -6.66 2.34
CA LEU A 218 4.51 -7.20 3.69
C LEU A 218 3.82 -8.55 3.95
N THR A 219 2.98 -9.03 3.02
CA THR A 219 2.30 -10.33 3.15
C THR A 219 3.27 -11.51 3.36
N PRO A 220 4.43 -11.60 2.67
CA PRO A 220 5.40 -12.67 2.94
C PRO A 220 5.98 -12.62 4.37
N PHE A 221 6.17 -11.42 4.93
CA PHE A 221 6.62 -11.25 6.31
C PHE A 221 5.55 -11.75 7.28
N ASP A 222 4.29 -11.35 7.08
CA ASP A 222 3.16 -11.79 7.91
C ASP A 222 3.02 -13.31 7.92
N ASN A 223 3.09 -13.91 6.74
CA ASN A 223 2.94 -15.35 6.56
C ASN A 223 4.07 -16.12 7.24
N GLU A 224 5.32 -15.69 7.06
CA GLU A 224 6.46 -16.39 7.65
C GLU A 224 6.52 -16.24 9.18
N MET A 225 6.20 -15.05 9.72
CA MET A 225 6.14 -14.84 11.16
C MET A 225 5.02 -15.68 11.80
N THR A 226 3.83 -15.68 11.20
CA THR A 226 2.69 -16.47 11.69
C THR A 226 2.94 -17.97 11.58
N ARG A 227 3.56 -18.42 10.47
CA ARG A 227 3.94 -19.84 10.25
C ARG A 227 4.94 -20.32 11.30
N ARG A 228 5.79 -19.44 11.83
CA ARG A 228 6.72 -19.73 12.93
C ARG A 228 6.05 -19.75 14.31
N GLY A 229 4.75 -19.43 14.39
CA GLY A 229 3.98 -19.41 15.63
C GLY A 229 4.07 -18.10 16.41
N TYR A 230 4.61 -17.03 15.82
CA TYR A 230 4.69 -15.74 16.49
C TYR A 230 3.33 -15.02 16.52
N HIS A 231 3.02 -14.40 17.65
CA HIS A 231 1.82 -13.60 17.86
C HIS A 231 2.01 -12.19 17.29
N LEU A 232 2.13 -12.10 15.97
CA LEU A 232 2.30 -10.85 15.25
C LEU A 232 1.00 -10.04 15.23
N THR A 233 1.10 -8.73 15.41
CA THR A 233 0.05 -7.74 15.11
C THR A 233 0.70 -6.64 14.27
N ARG A 234 0.15 -6.33 13.09
CA ARG A 234 0.70 -5.32 12.18
C ARG A 234 -0.36 -4.29 11.78
N TRP A 235 0.01 -3.02 11.88
CA TRP A 235 -0.73 -1.88 11.35
C TRP A 235 0.14 -1.14 10.34
N ALA A 236 -0.08 -1.41 9.04
CA ALA A 236 0.76 -0.88 7.97
C ALA A 236 2.23 -1.29 8.13
N ASP A 237 3.16 -0.35 8.30
CA ASP A 237 4.58 -0.58 8.58
C ASP A 237 4.91 -0.80 10.06
N ASP A 238 4.03 -0.40 10.98
CA ASP A 238 4.18 -0.63 12.42
C ASP A 238 3.77 -2.07 12.77
N TRP A 239 4.57 -2.77 13.56
CA TRP A 239 4.24 -4.12 13.98
C TRP A 239 4.80 -4.45 15.36
N THR A 240 4.14 -5.38 16.03
CA THR A 240 4.57 -5.91 17.32
C THR A 240 4.39 -7.42 17.39
N VAL A 241 5.24 -8.09 18.17
CA VAL A 241 5.11 -9.51 18.50
C VAL A 241 5.04 -9.67 20.01
N LEU A 242 3.97 -10.29 20.49
CA LEU A 242 3.80 -10.63 21.90
C LEU A 242 4.36 -12.03 22.17
N CYS A 243 5.14 -12.18 23.24
CA CYS A 243 5.90 -13.37 23.59
C CYS A 243 5.69 -13.71 25.08
N ARG A 244 5.81 -14.99 25.44
CA ARG A 244 5.74 -15.44 26.84
C ARG A 244 7.06 -15.22 27.58
N THR A 245 8.18 -15.23 26.87
CA THR A 245 9.52 -15.11 27.47
C THR A 245 10.39 -14.10 26.74
N LYS A 246 11.38 -13.55 27.46
CA LYS A 246 12.40 -12.67 26.88
C LYS A 246 13.19 -13.34 25.76
N ALA A 247 13.50 -14.63 25.93
CA ALA A 247 14.25 -15.41 24.93
C ALA A 247 13.46 -15.56 23.63
N GLU A 248 12.15 -15.80 23.73
CA GLU A 248 11.24 -15.84 22.58
C GLU A 248 11.18 -14.48 21.87
N ALA A 249 11.10 -13.37 22.61
CA ALA A 249 11.13 -12.02 22.03
C ALA A 249 12.43 -11.74 21.24
N TYR A 250 13.60 -12.13 21.76
CA TYR A 250 14.86 -12.01 21.01
C TYR A 250 14.88 -12.88 19.75
N ASN A 251 14.35 -14.10 19.82
CA ASN A 251 14.24 -14.97 18.66
C ASN A 251 13.30 -14.38 17.61
N ALA A 252 12.14 -13.85 18.02
CA ALA A 252 11.18 -13.19 17.15
C ALA A 252 11.80 -11.99 16.44
N LEU A 253 12.51 -11.12 17.17
CA LEU A 253 13.19 -9.96 16.58
C LEU A 253 14.28 -10.37 15.58
N ARG A 254 15.09 -11.38 15.90
CA ARG A 254 16.13 -11.90 15.00
C ARG A 254 15.52 -12.45 13.71
N ASP A 255 14.47 -13.26 13.84
CA ASP A 255 13.80 -13.88 12.71
C ASP A 255 13.11 -12.82 11.84
N ALA A 256 12.41 -11.86 12.46
CA ALA A 256 11.80 -10.73 11.78
C ALA A 256 12.83 -9.90 10.99
N THR A 257 13.96 -9.56 11.62
CA THR A 257 15.06 -8.82 10.98
C THR A 257 15.55 -9.53 9.72
N ARG A 258 15.73 -10.85 9.79
CA ARG A 258 16.19 -11.66 8.64
C ARG A 258 15.15 -11.67 7.52
N ILE A 259 13.88 -11.93 7.83
CA ILE A 259 12.80 -12.00 6.84
C ILE A 259 12.62 -10.65 6.13
N LEU A 260 12.62 -9.55 6.89
CA LEU A 260 12.52 -8.20 6.34
C LEU A 260 13.73 -7.84 5.47
N LYS A 261 14.93 -8.26 5.88
CA LYS A 261 16.15 -8.09 5.08
C LYS A 261 16.06 -8.82 3.74
N ASP A 262 15.48 -10.02 3.71
CA ASP A 262 15.25 -10.76 2.45
C ASP A 262 14.23 -10.04 1.54
N LEU A 263 13.28 -9.31 2.13
CA LEU A 263 12.40 -8.38 1.43
C LEU A 263 13.10 -7.07 1.01
N GLY A 264 14.32 -6.80 1.47
CA GLY A 264 15.07 -5.57 1.19
C GLY A 264 14.66 -4.40 2.09
N LEU A 265 14.06 -4.70 3.24
CA LEU A 265 13.68 -3.75 4.29
C LEU A 265 14.62 -3.89 5.48
N ASN A 266 14.68 -2.86 6.32
CA ASN A 266 15.47 -2.87 7.55
C ASN A 266 14.63 -2.31 8.71
N LEU A 267 14.95 -2.77 9.91
CA LEU A 267 14.54 -2.13 11.16
C LEU A 267 15.47 -0.96 11.49
#